data_AF-A0A1F4B5S4-F1
#
_entry.id   AF-A0A1F4B5S4-F1
#
_cell.length_a   1.000
_cell.length_b   1.000
_cell.length_c   1.000
_cell.angle_alpha   90.00
_cell.angle_beta   90.00
_cell.angle_gamma   90.00
#
_symmetry.space_group_name_H-M   'P 1'
#
loop_
_entity.id
_entity.type
_entity.pdbx_description
1 polymer ?
#
loop_
_entity_poly.entity_id
_entity_poly.type
_entity_poly.pdbx_seq_one_letter_code
_entity_poly.pdbx_strand_id
1 'polypeptide(L)' 'MRFSDLPVEVQVEIPKLQITVHAYSPVPKERLVGINDLLLREGGSVSPDLKLEQITPDGMVMTYKGYRFRRGVR' A
#
# COMPACT_ATOMS: atom_id res chain seq x y z
N MET A 1 -2.94 4.24 11.95
CA MET A 1 -1.68 4.98 11.79
C MET A 1 -1.50 5.36 10.32
N ARG A 2 -0.92 6.53 10.06
CA ARG A 2 -0.41 6.96 8.76
C ARG A 2 1.03 6.47 8.62
N PHE A 3 1.54 6.46 7.39
CA PHE A 3 2.97 6.20 7.16
C PHE A 3 3.89 7.06 8.03
N SER A 4 3.55 8.34 8.21
CA SER A 4 4.32 9.29 9.02
C SER A 4 4.35 8.96 10.52
N ASP A 5 3.45 8.11 11.00
CA ASP A 5 3.40 7.69 12.40
C ASP A 5 4.31 6.47 12.67
N LEU A 6 4.88 5.87 11.63
CA LEU A 6 5.81 4.75 11.78
C LEU A 6 7.13 5.22 12.41
N PRO A 7 7.86 4.35 13.15
CA PRO A 7 9.23 4.65 13.56
C PRO A 7 10.10 5.01 12.34
N VAL A 8 11.00 5.98 12.50
CA VAL A 8 11.85 6.48 11.40
C VAL A 8 12.64 5.34 10.75
N GLU A 9 13.17 4.41 11.56
CA GLU A 9 13.87 3.21 11.11
C GLU A 9 13.02 2.36 10.18
N VAL A 10 11.73 2.22 10.47
CA VAL A 10 10.79 1.47 9.62
C VAL A 10 10.47 2.25 8.35
N GLN A 11 10.32 3.59 8.44
CA GLN A 11 10.05 4.43 7.27
C GLN A 11 11.16 4.36 6.23
N VAL A 12 12.44 4.31 6.65
CA VAL A 12 13.58 4.24 5.73
C VAL A 12 13.78 2.87 5.09
N GLU A 13 13.32 1.79 5.73
CA GLU A 13 13.34 0.44 5.16
C GLU A 13 12.27 0.24 4.08
N ILE A 14 11.14 0.96 4.18
CA ILE A 14 10.08 0.87 3.19
C ILE A 14 10.55 1.59 1.91
N PRO A 15 10.60 0.89 0.76
CA PRO A 15 11.02 1.51 -0.49
C PRO A 15 10.05 2.62 -0.86
N LYS A 16 10.53 3.60 -1.64
CA LYS A 16 9.65 4.63 -2.20
C LYS A 16 8.55 3.93 -3.00
N LEU A 17 7.30 4.18 -2.62
CA LEU A 17 6.12 3.64 -3.29
C LEU A 17 5.64 4.66 -4.30
N GLN A 18 5.92 4.40 -5.58
CA GLN A 18 5.37 5.17 -6.68
C GLN A 18 4.06 4.56 -7.11
N ILE A 19 2.96 5.27 -6.84
CA ILE A 19 1.65 4.85 -7.31
C ILE A 19 1.48 5.33 -8.74
N THR A 20 1.38 4.40 -9.69
CA THR A 20 1.18 4.69 -11.11
C THR A 20 -0.29 4.65 -11.50
N VAL A 21 -1.07 3.78 -10.86
CA VAL A 21 -2.50 3.59 -11.10
C VAL A 21 -3.19 3.38 -9.77
N HIS A 22 -4.34 4.02 -9.54
CA HIS A 22 -5.22 3.70 -8.42
C HIS A 22 -6.65 3.61 -8.94
N ALA A 23 -7.18 2.39 -8.96
CA ALA A 23 -8.54 2.10 -9.40
C ALA A 23 -9.32 1.56 -8.21
N TYR A 24 -10.16 2.42 -7.63
CA TYR A 24 -11.09 2.06 -6.58
C TYR A 24 -12.46 1.71 -7.17
N SER A 25 -13.04 0.62 -6.68
CA SER A 25 -14.42 0.18 -6.94
C SER A 25 -15.08 -0.21 -5.60
N PRO A 26 -16.39 -0.02 -5.42
CA PRO A 26 -17.10 -0.59 -4.28
C PRO A 26 -16.94 -2.12 -4.22
N VAL A 27 -16.69 -2.79 -5.36
CA VAL A 27 -16.46 -4.22 -5.45
C VAL A 27 -14.96 -4.54 -5.21
N PRO A 28 -14.59 -5.22 -4.11
CA PRO A 28 -13.17 -5.44 -3.74
C PRO A 28 -12.32 -6.12 -4.82
N LYS A 29 -12.87 -7.13 -5.51
CA LYS A 29 -12.18 -7.86 -6.58
C LYS A 29 -11.86 -7.01 -7.82
N GLU A 30 -12.50 -5.86 -7.98
CA GLU A 30 -12.26 -4.94 -9.09
C GLU A 30 -11.22 -3.88 -8.74
N ARG A 31 -10.87 -3.74 -7.47
CA ARG A 31 -9.85 -2.79 -7.03
C ARG A 31 -8.47 -3.23 -7.50
N LEU A 32 -7.69 -2.24 -7.92
CA LEU A 32 -6.35 -2.43 -8.44
C LEU A 32 -5.50 -1.21 -8.13
N VAL A 33 -4.22 -1.45 -7.86
CA VAL A 33 -3.24 -0.38 -7.72
C VAL A 33 -1.93 -0.77 -8.38
N GLY A 34 -1.31 0.18 -9.08
CA GLY A 34 0.03 0.05 -9.62
C GLY A 34 1.04 0.63 -8.64
N ILE A 35 1.98 -0.17 -8.14
CA ILE A 35 3.04 0.27 -7.22
C ILE A 35 4.39 -0.19 -7.79
N ASN A 36 5.31 0.74 -8.06
CA ASN A 36 6.67 0.42 -8.56
C ASN A 36 6.64 -0.57 -9.74
N ASP A 37 5.85 -0.25 -10.77
CA ASP A 37 5.61 -1.07 -11.97
C ASP A 37 4.91 -2.42 -11.73
N LEU A 38 4.51 -2.72 -10.48
CA LEU A 38 3.73 -3.91 -10.13
C LEU A 38 2.24 -3.59 -10.10
N LEU A 39 1.45 -4.39 -10.79
CA LEU A 39 -0.01 -4.31 -10.75
C LEU A 39 -0.55 -5.22 -9.65
N LEU A 40 -1.08 -4.65 -8.58
CA LEU A 40 -1.49 -5.38 -7.37
C LEU A 40 -2.98 -5.23 -7.07
N ARG A 41 -3.51 -6.26 -6.42
CA ARG A 41 -4.85 -6.29 -5.83
C ARG A 41 -4.74 -6.44 -4.31
N GLU A 42 -5.86 -6.25 -3.61
CA GLU A 42 -5.94 -6.52 -2.17
C GLU A 42 -5.44 -7.93 -1.85
N GLY A 43 -4.54 -8.04 -0.87
CA GLY A 43 -3.84 -9.27 -0.51
C GLY A 43 -2.52 -9.50 -1.25
N GLY A 44 -2.20 -8.71 -2.28
CA GLY A 44 -0.94 -8.76 -3.01
C GLY A 44 0.24 -8.21 -2.21
N SER A 45 1.46 -8.55 -2.62
CA SER A 45 2.70 -8.12 -1.96
C SER A 45 3.58 -7.32 -2.91
N VAL A 46 4.10 -6.18 -2.43
CA VAL A 46 5.12 -5.39 -3.12
C VAL A 46 6.50 -6.04 -2.90
N SER A 47 6.72 -6.57 -1.69
CA SER A 47 7.89 -7.36 -1.30
C SER A 47 7.48 -8.41 -0.26
N PRO A 48 8.35 -9.37 0.12
CA PRO A 48 8.01 -10.40 1.11
C PRO A 48 7.45 -9.85 2.42
N ASP A 49 8.00 -8.71 2.87
CA ASP A 49 7.59 -8.06 4.12
C ASP A 49 6.55 -6.97 3.92
N LEU A 50 6.37 -6.43 2.70
CA LEU A 50 5.48 -5.32 2.38
C LEU A 50 4.24 -5.78 1.61
N LYS A 51 3.11 -5.84 2.29
CA LYS A 51 1.83 -6.32 1.77
C LYS A 51 0.82 -5.20 1.57
N LEU A 52 0.08 -5.27 0.48
CA LEU A 52 -1.14 -4.50 0.25
C LEU A 52 -2.32 -5.24 0.88
N GLU A 53 -2.86 -4.72 1.96
CA GLU A 53 -4.00 -5.35 2.63
C GLU A 53 -5.33 -4.89 2.05
N GLN A 54 -5.45 -3.61 1.75
CA GLN A 54 -6.71 -3.03 1.28
C GLN A 54 -6.46 -1.83 0.38
N ILE A 55 -7.29 -1.67 -0.64
CA ILE A 55 -7.34 -0.48 -1.48
C ILE A 55 -8.56 0.32 -1.03
N THR A 56 -8.33 1.55 -0.60
CA THR A 56 -9.37 2.46 -0.09
C THR A 56 -9.63 3.58 -1.09
N PRO A 57 -10.76 4.32 -0.98
CA PRO A 57 -11.04 5.44 -1.88
C PRO A 57 -9.95 6.52 -1.85
N ASP A 58 -9.31 6.71 -0.69
CA ASP A 58 -8.28 7.70 -0.42
C ASP A 58 -6.84 7.18 -0.57
N GLY A 59 -6.66 5.87 -0.82
CA GLY A 59 -5.34 5.28 -1.03
C GLY A 59 -5.30 3.78 -0.75
N MET A 60 -4.45 3.39 0.20
CA MET A 60 -4.18 1.99 0.51
C MET A 60 -3.81 1.76 1.97
N VAL A 61 -4.16 0.58 2.47
CA VAL A 61 -3.72 0.04 3.75
C VAL A 61 -2.66 -1.01 3.47
N MET A 62 -1.52 -0.87 4.12
CA MET A 62 -0.36 -1.73 3.93
C MET A 62 0.13 -2.29 5.27
N THR A 63 0.76 -3.45 5.21
CA THR A 63 1.44 -4.06 6.34
C THR A 63 2.91 -4.27 6.02
N TYR A 64 3.80 -3.86 6.92
CA TYR A 64 5.23 -4.06 6.83
C TYR A 64 5.80 -4.57 8.15
N LYS A 65 6.39 -5.77 8.20
CA LYS A 65 6.97 -6.36 9.43
C LYS A 65 6.06 -6.26 10.66
N GLY A 66 4.75 -6.44 10.47
CA GLY A 66 3.73 -6.33 11.53
C GLY A 66 3.16 -4.91 11.75
N TYR A 67 3.75 -3.87 11.16
CA TYR A 67 3.22 -2.51 11.18
C TYR A 67 2.14 -2.32 10.12
N ARG A 68 0.92 -1.98 10.52
CA ARG A 68 -0.21 -1.72 9.60
C ARG A 68 -0.45 -0.23 9.45
N PHE A 69 -0.14 0.36 8.29
CA PHE A 69 -0.25 1.80 8.05
C PHE A 69 -1.09 2.15 6.82
N ARG A 70 -1.59 3.39 6.79
CA ARG A 70 -2.27 3.97 5.63
C ARG A 70 -1.33 4.82 4.81
N ARG A 71 -1.43 4.71 3.48
CA ARG A 71 -0.71 5.53 2.51
C ARG A 71 -1.71 6.10 1.50
N GLY A 72 -1.70 7.42 1.35
CA GLY A 72 -2.48 8.12 0.33
C GLY A 72 -1.85 7.99 -1.05
N VAL A 73 -2.64 8.28 -2.08
CA VAL A 73 -2.19 8.32 -3.49
C VAL A 73 -1.72 9.69 -3.97
N ARG A 74 -1.79 10.70 -3.09
CA ARG A 74 -1.44 12.10 -3.37
C ARG A 74 -0.36 12.60 -2.41
#